data_AF-A0A7S1YY21-F1
#
_entry.id   AF-A0A7S1YY21-F1
#
_cell.length_a   1.000
_cell.length_b   1.000
_cell.length_c   1.000
_cell.angle_alpha   90.00
_cell.angle_beta   90.00
_cell.angle_gamma   90.00
#
_symmetry.space_group_name_H-M   'P 1'
#
loop_
_entity.id
_entity.type
_entity.pdbx_description
1 polymer ?
#
loop_
_entity_poly.entity_id
_entity_poly.type
_entity_poly.pdbx_seq_one_letter_code
_entity_poly.pdbx_strand_id
1 'polypeptide(L)'
;GGGEEFHGGFCIGVDISPKIIANAKHQHPHVPFAVSDAWRTLDLLRLKKMPSISESLKGLNTRQSGAWGYDVIYADIGGLSGPDGLLESLALLDALGKALEPRCIVIKSACMKRLASHLRPFQRNKTQQISKRGLL
;
A
#
# COMPACT_ATOMS: atom_id res chain seq x y z
N GLY A 1 36.20 4.79 -3.58
CA GLY A 1 35.09 3.95 -4.08
C GLY A 1 34.09 3.80 -2.97
N GLY A 2 32.98 4.54 -3.02
CA GLY A 2 31.85 4.36 -2.13
C GLY A 2 30.78 3.60 -2.91
N GLY A 3 30.62 2.31 -2.65
CA GLY A 3 29.49 1.56 -3.16
C GLY A 3 28.25 2.01 -2.39
N GLU A 4 27.32 2.67 -3.05
CA GLU A 4 25.98 2.86 -2.50
C GLU A 4 25.35 1.47 -2.32
N GLU A 5 25.12 1.07 -1.07
CA GLU A 5 24.27 -0.09 -0.79
C GLU A 5 22.86 0.23 -1.27
N PHE A 6 22.49 -0.30 -2.45
CA PHE A 6 21.10 -0.33 -2.87
C PHE A 6 20.33 -1.22 -1.89
N HIS A 7 19.65 -0.59 -0.92
CA HIS A 7 18.56 -1.22 -0.21
C HIS A 7 17.42 -1.43 -1.22
N GLY A 8 17.43 -2.57 -1.92
CA GLY A 8 16.36 -2.90 -2.85
C GLY A 8 15.00 -2.85 -2.16
N GLY A 9 13.97 -2.51 -2.92
CA GLY A 9 12.57 -2.70 -2.55
C GLY A 9 11.90 -3.59 -3.59
N PHE A 10 10.70 -4.07 -3.32
CA PHE A 10 9.89 -4.76 -4.31
C PHE A 10 8.51 -4.14 -4.38
N CYS A 11 7.85 -4.31 -5.52
CA CYS A 11 6.45 -3.98 -5.68
C CYS A 11 5.73 -5.15 -6.37
N ILE A 12 4.43 -5.28 -6.12
CA ILE A 12 3.58 -6.25 -6.79
C ILE A 12 2.35 -5.49 -7.27
N GLY A 13 2.07 -5.54 -8.57
CA GLY A 13 0.83 -5.00 -9.12
C GLY A 13 -0.30 -6.01 -9.02
N VAL A 14 -1.49 -5.55 -8.63
CA VAL A 14 -2.67 -6.39 -8.44
C VAL A 14 -3.89 -5.74 -9.06
N ASP A 15 -4.71 -6.55 -9.72
CA ASP A 15 -6.00 -6.17 -10.29
C ASP A 15 -6.91 -7.41 -10.35
N ILE A 16 -8.22 -7.22 -10.28
CA ILE A 16 -9.19 -8.32 -10.38
C ILE A 16 -9.34 -8.82 -11.82
N SER A 17 -9.00 -8.00 -12.81
CA SER A 17 -9.12 -8.29 -14.23
C SER A 17 -7.89 -9.03 -14.78
N PRO A 18 -8.04 -10.30 -15.21
CA PRO A 18 -6.94 -11.03 -15.86
C PRO A 18 -6.42 -10.33 -17.11
N LYS A 19 -7.29 -9.62 -17.83
CA LYS A 19 -6.92 -8.87 -19.04
C LYS A 19 -6.00 -7.70 -18.71
N ILE A 20 -6.30 -6.95 -17.65
CA ILE A 20 -5.44 -5.84 -17.18
C ILE A 20 -4.09 -6.39 -16.75
N ILE A 21 -4.07 -7.47 -15.97
CA ILE A 21 -2.83 -8.11 -15.52
C ILE A 21 -1.99 -8.65 -16.69
N ALA A 22 -2.61 -9.30 -17.68
CA ALA A 22 -1.90 -9.79 -18.85
C ALA A 22 -1.24 -8.64 -19.64
N ASN A 23 -1.96 -7.54 -19.84
CA ASN A 23 -1.42 -6.35 -20.49
C ASN A 23 -0.29 -5.69 -19.66
N ALA A 24 -0.47 -5.58 -18.34
CA ALA A 24 0.54 -5.01 -17.44
C ALA A 24 1.84 -5.83 -17.45
N LYS A 25 1.74 -7.16 -17.44
CA LYS A 25 2.91 -8.06 -17.59
C LYS A 25 3.64 -7.87 -18.91
N HIS A 26 2.89 -7.63 -20.00
CA HIS A 26 3.49 -7.36 -21.30
C HIS A 26 4.23 -6.02 -21.32
N GLN A 27 3.66 -4.98 -20.72
CA GLN A 27 4.26 -3.63 -20.69
C GLN A 27 5.40 -3.49 -19.68
N HIS A 28 5.36 -4.23 -18.58
CA HIS A 28 6.31 -4.14 -17.47
C HIS A 28 6.79 -5.54 -17.03
N PRO A 29 7.59 -6.23 -17.86
CA PRO A 29 7.97 -7.64 -17.62
C PRO A 29 8.84 -7.86 -16.38
N HIS A 30 9.46 -6.80 -15.85
CA HIS A 30 10.31 -6.85 -14.65
C HIS A 30 9.52 -6.62 -13.35
N VAL A 31 8.25 -6.22 -13.43
CA VAL A 31 7.39 -6.01 -12.27
C VAL A 31 6.52 -7.26 -12.06
N PRO A 32 6.48 -7.83 -10.85
CA PRO A 32 5.55 -8.90 -10.54
C PRO A 32 4.09 -8.41 -10.58
N PHE A 33 3.23 -9.16 -11.27
CA PHE A 33 1.78 -8.91 -11.29
C PHE A 33 0.98 -10.17 -10.97
N ALA A 34 -0.12 -10.01 -10.24
CA ALA A 34 -1.04 -11.10 -9.89
C ALA A 34 -2.50 -10.67 -10.04
N VAL A 35 -3.35 -11.62 -10.47
CA VAL A 35 -4.79 -11.43 -10.40
C VAL A 35 -5.22 -11.67 -8.95
N SER A 36 -5.80 -10.65 -8.31
CA SER A 36 -6.36 -10.78 -6.96
C SER A 36 -7.36 -9.67 -6.69
N ASP A 37 -8.13 -9.85 -5.63
CA ASP A 37 -9.15 -8.91 -5.17
C ASP A 37 -8.63 -8.14 -3.96
N ALA A 38 -8.78 -6.81 -3.96
CA ALA A 38 -8.35 -5.95 -2.87
C ALA A 38 -9.06 -6.29 -1.54
N TRP A 39 -10.27 -6.86 -1.59
CA TRP A 39 -11.00 -7.33 -0.41
C TRP A 39 -10.47 -8.65 0.15
N ARG A 40 -9.74 -9.43 -0.65
CA ARG A 40 -9.13 -10.71 -0.23
C ARG A 40 -7.74 -10.47 0.37
N THR A 41 -7.70 -9.75 1.49
CA THR A 41 -6.45 -9.30 2.13
C THR A 41 -5.49 -10.43 2.49
N LEU A 42 -6.00 -11.62 2.86
CA LEU A 42 -5.16 -12.80 3.10
C LEU A 42 -4.44 -13.27 1.83
N ASP A 43 -5.08 -13.18 0.67
CA ASP A 43 -4.48 -13.54 -0.60
C ASP A 43 -3.37 -12.54 -0.96
N LEU A 44 -3.59 -11.24 -0.68
CA LEU A 44 -2.57 -10.20 -0.85
C LEU A 44 -1.31 -10.46 0.00
N LEU A 45 -1.47 -10.92 1.25
CA LEU A 45 -0.33 -11.33 2.10
C LEU A 45 0.43 -12.53 1.51
N ARG A 46 -0.30 -13.46 0.90
CA ARG A 46 0.27 -14.69 0.31
C ARG A 46 1.03 -14.43 -0.99
N LEU A 47 0.82 -13.31 -1.66
CA LEU A 47 1.53 -12.98 -2.91
C LEU A 47 3.06 -12.99 -2.73
N LYS A 48 3.57 -12.56 -1.56
CA LYS A 48 5.01 -12.62 -1.24
C LYS A 48 5.60 -14.03 -1.31
N LYS A 49 4.77 -15.06 -1.13
CA LYS A 49 5.17 -16.47 -1.15
C LYS A 49 5.07 -17.11 -2.53
N MET A 50 4.54 -16.40 -3.53
CA MET A 50 4.49 -16.96 -4.87
C MET A 50 5.92 -17.18 -5.40
N PRO A 51 6.23 -18.30 -6.07
CA PRO A 51 7.57 -18.60 -6.56
C PRO A 51 8.18 -17.45 -7.36
N SER A 52 7.42 -16.89 -8.30
CA SER A 52 7.81 -15.76 -9.16
C SER A 52 8.18 -14.48 -8.39
N ILE A 53 7.64 -14.31 -7.18
CA ILE A 53 7.88 -13.14 -6.32
C ILE A 53 8.98 -13.46 -5.33
N SER A 54 8.86 -14.58 -4.61
CA SER A 54 9.81 -15.00 -3.58
C SER A 54 11.24 -15.16 -4.11
N GLU A 55 11.43 -15.57 -5.37
CA GLU A 55 12.75 -15.57 -6.01
C GLU A 55 13.34 -14.18 -6.18
N SER A 56 12.51 -13.20 -6.59
CA SER A 56 12.89 -11.79 -6.68
C SER A 56 13.21 -11.19 -5.29
N LEU A 57 12.72 -11.81 -4.20
CA LEU A 57 12.96 -11.36 -2.83
C LEU A 57 14.24 -11.93 -2.19
N LYS A 58 14.83 -13.01 -2.72
CA LYS A 58 15.97 -13.73 -2.11
C LYS A 58 17.26 -12.88 -1.96
N GLY A 59 17.40 -11.80 -2.73
CA GLY A 59 18.55 -10.89 -2.69
C GLY A 59 18.37 -9.64 -1.83
N LEU A 60 17.20 -9.45 -1.21
CA LEU A 60 16.93 -8.32 -0.34
C LEU A 60 17.46 -8.62 1.07
N ASN A 61 18.30 -7.72 1.62
CA ASN A 61 18.80 -7.75 3.00
C ASN A 61 17.63 -7.65 3.98
N THR A 62 16.96 -8.76 4.20
CA THR A 62 15.66 -8.83 4.86
C THR A 62 15.85 -9.11 6.34
N ARG A 63 16.28 -8.08 7.08
CA ARG A 63 15.97 -8.01 8.53
C ARG A 63 14.45 -8.00 8.79
N GLN A 64 13.63 -7.85 7.76
CA GLN A 64 12.16 -7.85 7.76
C GLN A 64 11.51 -9.09 7.11
N SER A 65 12.25 -10.18 6.85
CA SER A 65 11.71 -11.40 6.19
C SER A 65 10.52 -12.05 6.95
N GLY A 66 10.25 -11.64 8.20
CA GLY A 66 9.10 -12.08 9.00
C GLY A 66 7.86 -11.17 8.94
N ALA A 67 7.95 -9.99 8.30
CA ALA A 67 6.82 -9.07 8.19
C ALA A 67 5.90 -9.50 7.04
N TRP A 68 4.70 -9.96 7.39
CA TRP A 68 3.70 -10.41 6.43
C TRP A 68 3.14 -9.23 5.61
N GLY A 69 3.08 -8.03 6.19
CA GLY A 69 2.50 -6.80 5.62
C GLY A 69 3.35 -6.02 4.61
N TYR A 70 2.82 -4.94 4.05
CA TYR A 70 3.50 -4.10 3.04
C TYR A 70 3.79 -2.72 3.61
N ASP A 71 4.98 -2.15 3.40
CA ASP A 71 5.29 -0.81 3.94
C ASP A 71 4.37 0.29 3.39
N VAL A 72 4.04 0.19 2.10
CA VAL A 72 3.22 1.17 1.38
C VAL A 72 2.22 0.45 0.49
N ILE A 73 0.99 0.92 0.47
CA ILE A 73 -0.05 0.48 -0.45
C ILE A 73 -0.43 1.62 -1.37
N TYR A 74 -0.47 1.35 -2.67
CA TYR A 74 -1.05 2.25 -3.67
C TYR A 74 -2.38 1.65 -4.13
N ALA A 75 -3.47 2.36 -3.91
CA ALA A 75 -4.81 1.93 -4.28
C ALA A 75 -5.40 2.90 -5.31
N ASP A 76 -5.60 2.44 -6.55
CA ASP A 76 -6.39 3.15 -7.55
C ASP A 76 -7.81 2.57 -7.52
N ILE A 77 -8.72 3.30 -6.89
CA ILE A 77 -10.11 2.87 -6.70
C ILE A 77 -10.98 3.69 -7.65
N GLY A 78 -11.28 3.09 -8.80
CA GLY A 78 -12.24 3.60 -9.78
C GLY A 78 -13.47 2.68 -9.85
N GLY A 79 -14.66 3.26 -9.85
CA GLY A 79 -15.89 2.50 -10.16
C GLY A 79 -16.27 1.44 -9.12
N LEU A 80 -16.15 1.75 -7.83
CA LEU A 80 -16.83 0.98 -6.80
C LEU A 80 -18.33 0.88 -7.15
N SER A 81 -18.79 -0.35 -7.40
CA SER A 81 -20.05 -0.64 -8.09
C SER A 81 -21.30 -0.38 -7.23
N GLY A 82 -21.13 -0.09 -5.94
CA GLY A 82 -22.25 0.17 -5.04
C GLY A 82 -22.69 1.64 -4.99
N PRO A 83 -23.83 1.90 -4.34
CA PRO A 83 -24.43 3.24 -4.28
C PRO A 83 -23.55 4.24 -3.51
N ASP A 84 -22.69 3.76 -2.60
CA ASP A 84 -21.92 4.56 -1.66
C ASP A 84 -20.40 4.36 -1.79
N GLY A 85 -19.85 4.70 -2.96
CA GLY A 85 -18.41 4.54 -3.24
C GLY A 85 -17.47 5.23 -2.23
N LEU A 86 -17.93 6.23 -1.46
CA LEU A 86 -17.15 6.81 -0.36
C LEU A 86 -17.00 5.83 0.81
N LEU A 87 -18.11 5.24 1.28
CA LEU A 87 -18.10 4.30 2.41
C LEU A 87 -17.33 3.05 2.05
N GLU A 88 -17.51 2.54 0.84
CA GLU A 88 -16.75 1.39 0.33
C GLU A 88 -15.25 1.68 0.25
N SER A 89 -14.84 2.88 -0.19
CA SER A 89 -13.43 3.27 -0.19
C SER A 89 -12.86 3.32 1.22
N LEU A 90 -13.58 3.91 2.18
CA LEU A 90 -13.15 3.97 3.58
C LEU A 90 -13.07 2.57 4.20
N ALA A 91 -14.05 1.70 3.94
CA ALA A 91 -14.06 0.32 4.41
C ALA A 91 -12.92 -0.50 3.82
N LEU A 92 -12.60 -0.32 2.54
CA LEU A 92 -11.46 -0.98 1.92
C LEU A 92 -10.14 -0.49 2.52
N LEU A 93 -9.98 0.83 2.74
CA LEU A 93 -8.80 1.38 3.40
C LEU A 93 -8.63 0.84 4.83
N ASP A 94 -9.72 0.71 5.58
CA ASP A 94 -9.71 0.13 6.94
C ASP A 94 -9.31 -1.36 6.91
N ALA A 95 -9.87 -2.14 5.98
CA ALA A 95 -9.52 -3.55 5.81
C ALA A 95 -8.04 -3.73 5.42
N LEU A 96 -7.54 -2.95 4.45
CA LEU A 96 -6.14 -2.97 4.03
C LEU A 96 -5.22 -2.52 5.17
N GLY A 97 -5.59 -1.46 5.89
CA GLY A 97 -4.85 -0.92 7.03
C GLY A 97 -4.66 -1.95 8.14
N LYS A 98 -5.72 -2.68 8.50
CA LYS A 98 -5.69 -3.71 9.55
C LYS A 98 -4.99 -4.98 9.12
N ALA A 99 -5.20 -5.43 7.89
CA ALA A 99 -4.70 -6.73 7.45
C ALA A 99 -3.25 -6.70 6.97
N LEU A 100 -2.83 -5.59 6.34
CA LEU A 100 -1.52 -5.47 5.71
C LEU A 100 -0.57 -4.57 6.52
N GLU A 101 -1.07 -3.94 7.58
CA GLU A 101 -0.34 -3.05 8.50
C GLU A 101 0.64 -2.06 7.81
N PRO A 102 0.21 -1.36 6.74
CA PRO A 102 1.10 -0.45 6.04
C PRO A 102 1.40 0.80 6.86
N ARG A 103 2.60 1.32 6.67
CA ARG A 103 2.98 2.63 7.21
C ARG A 103 2.27 3.78 6.50
N CYS A 104 1.87 3.55 5.24
CA CYS A 104 1.18 4.53 4.42
C CYS A 104 0.27 3.85 3.39
N ILE A 105 -0.93 4.40 3.19
CA ILE A 105 -1.77 4.08 2.04
C ILE A 105 -1.95 5.35 1.21
N VAL A 106 -1.60 5.26 -0.06
CA VAL A 106 -1.85 6.30 -1.06
C VAL A 106 -3.05 5.87 -1.88
N ILE A 107 -4.11 6.68 -1.87
CA ILE A 107 -5.35 6.38 -2.59
C ILE A 107 -5.61 7.40 -3.69
N LYS A 108 -5.90 6.90 -4.89
CA LYS A 108 -6.48 7.66 -5.99
C LYS A 108 -7.94 7.23 -6.13
N SER A 109 -8.86 8.14 -5.85
CA SER A 109 -10.30 7.89 -5.93
C SER A 109 -11.09 9.19 -6.06
N ALA A 110 -12.12 9.19 -6.90
CA ALA A 110 -12.99 10.35 -7.10
C ALA A 110 -13.79 10.70 -5.83
N CYS A 111 -14.32 9.70 -5.12
CA CYS A 111 -15.06 9.94 -3.87
C CYS A 111 -14.14 10.42 -2.74
N MET A 112 -12.92 9.86 -2.63
CA MET A 112 -11.95 10.33 -1.63
C MET A 112 -11.42 11.73 -1.94
N LYS A 113 -11.27 12.09 -3.23
CA LYS A 113 -10.95 13.46 -3.63
C LYS A 113 -12.04 14.45 -3.19
N ARG A 114 -13.33 14.09 -3.35
CA ARG A 114 -14.45 14.90 -2.86
C ARG A 114 -14.48 14.99 -1.33
N LEU A 115 -14.18 13.91 -0.62
CA LEU A 115 -14.04 13.98 0.84
C LEU A 115 -12.91 14.93 1.23
N ALA A 116 -11.74 14.79 0.60
CA ALA A 116 -10.54 15.57 0.90
C ALA A 116 -10.75 17.08 0.76
N SER A 117 -11.62 17.56 -0.15
CA SER A 117 -11.92 18.98 -0.28
C SER A 117 -12.67 19.58 0.92
N HIS A 118 -13.20 18.74 1.81
CA HIS A 118 -13.89 19.13 3.04
C HIS A 118 -13.05 18.87 4.30
N LEU A 119 -11.90 18.19 4.15
CA LEU A 119 -11.02 17.88 5.26
C LEU A 119 -9.92 18.93 5.39
N ARG A 120 -9.50 19.18 6.63
CA ARG A 120 -8.26 19.91 6.92
C ARG A 120 -7.15 18.89 7.15
N PRO A 121 -6.03 18.96 6.42
CA PRO A 121 -4.88 18.09 6.67
C PRO A 121 -4.43 18.20 8.13
N PHE A 122 -4.21 17.06 8.78
CA PHE A 122 -3.63 17.06 10.11
C PHE A 122 -2.20 17.61 10.04
N GLN A 123 -1.91 18.62 10.85
CA GLN A 123 -0.58 19.17 11.03
C GLN A 123 -0.18 19.00 12.49
N ARG A 124 0.87 18.22 12.76
CA ARG A 124 1.42 18.11 14.10
C ARG A 124 2.19 19.39 14.42
N ASN A 125 1.55 20.34 15.10
CA ASN A 125 2.22 21.54 15.58
C ASN A 125 3.36 21.16 16.54
N LYS A 126 4.58 21.65 16.29
CA LYS A 126 5.78 21.40 17.14
C LYS A 126 5.70 22.07 18.53
N THR A 127 4.62 22.79 18.86
CA THR A 127 4.56 23.75 19.97
C THR A 127 4.11 23.16 21.33
N GLN A 128 4.07 21.85 21.54
CA GLN A 128 3.73 21.26 22.86
C GLN A 128 4.93 20.62 23.59
N GLN A 129 6.16 21.00 23.26
CA GLN A 129 7.36 20.54 23.99
C GLN A 129 8.12 21.67 24.72
N ILE A 130 7.45 22.75 25.10
CA ILE A 130 7.98 23.76 26.04
C ILE A 130 6.86 24.18 27.00
N SER A 131 6.56 23.36 28.01
CA SER A 131 5.96 23.80 29.29
C SER A 131 5.92 22.66 30.33
N LYS A 132 7.06 22.00 30.57
CA LYS A 132 7.29 21.21 31.80
C LYS A 132 8.70 21.40 32.38
N ARG A 133 9.29 22.59 32.15
CA ARG A 133 10.45 23.09 32.92
C ARG A 133 10.13 24.52 33.32
N GLY A 134 9.53 24.68 34.49
CA GLY A 134 9.15 26.00 35.01
C GLY A 134 7.82 25.97 35.73
N LEU A 135 7.76 25.27 36.86
CA LEU A 135 6.84 25.56 37.95
C LEU A 135 7.42 24.91 39.20
N LEU A 136 8.07 25.77 39.99
CA LEU A 136 8.42 25.72 41.41
C LEU A 136 9.32 24.55 41.87
#